data_AF-A0A7G9YXI9-F1
#
_entry.id   AF-A0A7G9YXI9-F1
#
_cell.length_a   1.000
_cell.length_b   1.000
_cell.length_c   1.000
_cell.angle_alpha   90.00
_cell.angle_beta   90.00
_cell.angle_gamma   90.00
#
_symmetry.space_group_name_H-M   'P 1'
#
loop_
_entity.id
_entity.type
_entity.pdbx_description
1 polymer ?
#
loop_
_entity_poly.entity_id
_entity_poly.type
_entity_poly.pdbx_seq_one_letter_code
_entity_poly.pdbx_strand_id
1 'polypeptide(L)'
;MCHVINRQEIVDGAYCCGYAVPATDPMFLSPLLPDVPDCCKDKGYAYNLEKAKQLLAEAGWSDTDNKGVLDKHGKPLELDLIIRSNRVWQKDVAVVVQSQLKEVGIDVKIHAMEKGAYKDRIKNRDFDLRFWWSDRRTYPAGLQLKKFNEAVNPNAYVERLTPSYTFSF
;
A
#
# COMPACT_ATOMS: atom_id res chain seq x y z
N MET A 1 4.45 7.32 1.27
CA MET A 1 4.58 5.85 1.12
C MET A 1 5.08 5.43 -0.27
N CYS A 2 4.44 5.80 -1.38
CA CYS A 2 4.82 5.30 -2.72
C CYS A 2 6.24 5.64 -3.20
N HIS A 3 6.86 6.69 -2.66
CA HIS A 3 8.26 7.07 -2.93
C HIS A 3 9.29 6.29 -2.10
N VAL A 4 8.86 5.62 -1.02
CA VAL A 4 9.73 4.84 -0.13
C VAL A 4 9.97 3.43 -0.66
N ILE A 5 9.03 2.91 -1.44
CA ILE A 5 9.06 1.51 -1.85
C ILE A 5 9.96 1.36 -3.09
N ASN A 6 11.10 0.69 -2.93
CA ASN A 6 11.94 0.32 -4.06
C ASN A 6 11.37 -0.96 -4.70
N ARG A 7 10.70 -0.78 -5.83
CA ARG A 7 10.04 -1.86 -6.57
C ARG A 7 11.01 -2.81 -7.24
N GLN A 8 12.20 -2.34 -7.60
CA GLN A 8 13.23 -3.19 -8.20
C GLN A 8 13.74 -4.20 -7.16
N GLU A 9 14.01 -3.73 -5.95
CA GLU A 9 14.45 -4.59 -4.85
C GLU A 9 13.38 -5.61 -4.42
N ILE A 10 12.10 -5.27 -4.52
CA ILE A 10 11.00 -6.24 -4.30
C ILE A 10 11.03 -7.34 -5.38
N VAL A 11 11.25 -6.97 -6.65
CA VAL A 11 11.37 -7.94 -7.74
C VAL A 11 12.59 -8.84 -7.51
N ASP A 12 13.73 -8.25 -7.18
CA ASP A 12 14.99 -8.98 -7.01
C ASP A 12 14.95 -9.88 -5.75
N GLY A 13 14.38 -9.39 -4.66
CA GLY A 13 14.34 -10.08 -3.36
C GLY A 13 13.22 -11.11 -3.23
N ALA A 14 12.00 -10.80 -3.68
CA ALA A 14 10.85 -11.69 -3.51
C ALA A 14 10.53 -12.54 -4.75
N TYR A 15 11.01 -12.13 -5.93
CA TYR A 15 10.77 -12.80 -7.21
C TYR A 15 12.09 -13.13 -7.93
N CYS A 16 13.06 -13.62 -7.16
CA CYS A 16 14.34 -14.14 -7.63
C CYS A 16 14.16 -14.94 -8.95
N CYS A 17 15.02 -14.66 -9.94
CA CYS A 17 15.06 -15.20 -11.32
C CYS A 17 14.31 -14.42 -12.43
N GLY A 18 13.94 -13.15 -12.23
CA GLY A 18 13.47 -12.29 -13.35
C GLY A 18 12.06 -12.61 -13.87
N TYR A 19 11.26 -13.33 -13.08
CA TYR A 19 9.87 -13.68 -13.40
C TYR A 19 8.88 -12.53 -13.16
N ALA A 20 9.34 -11.42 -12.57
CA ALA A 20 8.53 -10.24 -12.29
C ALA A 20 9.14 -9.00 -12.94
N VAL A 21 8.27 -8.11 -13.41
CA VAL A 21 8.62 -6.78 -13.91
C VAL A 21 8.12 -5.77 -12.87
N PRO A 22 8.92 -4.75 -12.50
CA PRO A 22 8.47 -3.74 -11.55
C PRO A 22 7.20 -3.04 -12.05
N ALA A 23 6.22 -2.88 -11.17
CA ALA A 23 4.99 -2.17 -11.49
C ALA A 23 5.26 -0.66 -11.55
N THR A 24 5.39 -0.10 -12.75
CA THR A 24 5.61 1.35 -12.95
C THR A 24 4.33 2.15 -13.12
N ASP A 25 3.17 1.49 -13.24
CA ASP A 25 1.87 2.12 -13.42
C ASP A 25 1.16 2.47 -12.08
N PRO A 26 0.53 3.65 -11.98
CA PRO A 26 -0.22 4.06 -10.78
C PRO A 26 -1.59 3.35 -10.63
N MET A 27 -2.07 2.68 -11.69
CA MET A 27 -3.44 2.14 -11.75
C MET A 27 -3.56 0.64 -11.44
N PHE A 28 -2.55 0.02 -10.80
CA PHE A 28 -2.51 -1.43 -10.56
C PHE A 28 -2.63 -2.29 -11.84
N LEU A 29 -2.41 -1.68 -13.00
CA LEU A 29 -2.39 -2.35 -14.29
C LEU A 29 -1.02 -2.99 -14.47
N SER A 30 -0.99 -4.23 -14.95
CA SER A 30 0.27 -4.88 -15.29
C SER A 30 0.79 -4.32 -16.61
N PRO A 31 2.04 -3.83 -16.70
CA PRO A 31 2.60 -3.28 -17.93
C PRO A 31 2.72 -4.32 -19.06
N LEU A 32 2.58 -5.61 -18.75
CA LEU A 32 2.57 -6.72 -19.70
C LEU A 32 1.23 -6.89 -20.42
N LEU A 33 0.20 -6.14 -20.02
CA LEU A 33 -1.12 -6.21 -20.64
C LEU A 33 -1.20 -5.29 -21.87
N PRO A 34 -1.69 -5.79 -23.02
CA PRO A 34 -1.76 -5.01 -24.27
C PRO A 34 -2.80 -3.88 -24.21
N ASP A 35 -3.74 -3.95 -23.27
CA ASP A 35 -4.84 -3.02 -23.05
C ASP A 35 -4.53 -1.92 -22.02
N VAL A 36 -3.28 -1.79 -21.57
CA VAL A 36 -2.86 -0.66 -20.71
C VAL A 36 -2.79 0.62 -21.53
N PRO A 37 -3.53 1.68 -21.15
CA PRO A 37 -3.44 2.97 -21.81
C PRO A 37 -2.01 3.54 -21.75
N ASP A 38 -1.49 4.00 -22.89
CA ASP A 38 -0.15 4.62 -22.95
C ASP A 38 -0.01 5.85 -22.05
N CYS A 39 -1.12 6.51 -21.70
CA CYS A 39 -1.11 7.66 -20.80
C CYS A 39 -0.70 7.33 -19.36
N CYS A 40 -0.79 6.06 -18.96
CA CYS A 40 -0.49 5.62 -17.59
C CYS A 40 0.90 4.99 -17.45
N LYS A 41 1.48 4.53 -18.57
CA LYS A 41 2.80 3.89 -18.62
C LYS A 41 3.86 4.82 -18.03
N ASP A 42 4.64 4.29 -17.09
CA ASP A 42 5.75 4.96 -16.41
C ASP A 42 5.39 6.27 -15.68
N LYS A 43 4.10 6.51 -15.40
CA LYS A 43 3.62 7.62 -14.56
C LYS A 43 3.59 7.29 -13.06
N GLY A 44 4.18 6.18 -12.66
CA GLY A 44 4.27 5.78 -11.26
C GLY A 44 5.21 6.67 -10.44
N TYR A 45 5.14 6.50 -9.13
CA TYR A 45 5.99 7.21 -8.19
C TYR A 45 7.41 6.64 -8.22
N ALA A 46 8.39 7.43 -8.65
CA ALA A 46 9.81 7.06 -8.56
C ALA A 46 10.24 6.86 -7.10
N TYR A 47 11.16 5.94 -6.86
CA TYR A 47 11.80 5.77 -5.55
C TYR A 47 12.64 7.01 -5.22
N ASN A 48 12.30 7.71 -4.14
CA ASN A 48 12.99 8.89 -3.67
C ASN A 48 12.76 9.05 -2.16
N LEU A 49 13.73 8.63 -1.37
CA LEU A 49 13.68 8.67 0.09
C LEU A 49 13.61 10.10 0.63
N GLU A 50 14.32 11.06 0.03
CA GLU A 50 14.32 12.46 0.47
C GLU A 50 12.93 13.08 0.31
N LYS A 51 12.31 12.89 -0.85
CA LYS A 51 10.94 13.35 -1.12
C LYS A 51 9.93 12.67 -0.20
N ALA A 52 10.14 11.40 0.13
CA ALA A 52 9.27 10.72 1.09
C ALA A 52 9.39 11.32 2.51
N LYS A 53 10.62 11.58 2.98
CA LYS A 53 10.86 12.23 4.27
C LYS A 53 10.29 13.65 4.31
N GLN A 54 10.44 14.41 3.22
CA GLN A 54 9.85 15.73 3.10
C GLN A 54 8.32 15.69 3.20
N LEU A 55 7.65 14.79 2.48
CA LEU A 55 6.19 14.65 2.55
C LEU A 55 5.70 14.20 3.94
N LEU A 56 6.48 13.37 4.64
CA LEU A 56 6.18 12.96 6.01
C LEU A 56 6.31 14.14 6.98
N ALA A 57 7.37 14.96 6.82
CA ALA A 57 7.56 16.18 7.60
C ALA A 57 6.45 17.21 7.33
N GLU A 58 6.06 17.41 6.07
CA GLU A 58 4.92 18.27 5.69
C GLU A 58 3.60 17.78 6.29
N ALA A 59 3.43 16.46 6.42
CA ALA A 59 2.28 15.86 7.10
C ALA A 59 2.36 15.94 8.64
N GLY A 60 3.43 16.53 9.19
CA GLY A 60 3.63 16.74 10.62
C GLY A 60 4.13 15.50 11.38
N TRP A 61 4.80 14.58 10.69
CA TRP A 61 5.48 13.45 11.31
C TRP A 61 6.96 13.79 11.53
N SER A 62 7.43 13.62 12.76
CA SER A 62 8.81 13.90 13.14
C SER A 62 9.25 12.90 14.19
N ASP A 63 10.50 12.44 14.11
CA ASP A 63 11.08 11.63 15.18
C ASP A 63 11.29 12.53 16.41
N THR A 64 10.40 12.41 17.40
CA THR A 64 10.45 13.24 18.62
C THR A 64 11.26 12.60 19.74
N ASP A 65 11.48 11.29 19.67
CA ASP A 65 12.11 10.51 20.73
C ASP A 65 13.50 9.95 20.35
N ASN A 66 13.96 10.27 19.13
CA ASN A 66 15.24 9.88 18.54
C ASN A 66 15.42 8.35 18.52
N LYS A 67 14.33 7.59 18.44
CA LYS A 67 14.36 6.13 18.32
C LYS A 67 14.38 5.65 16.88
N GLY A 68 14.39 6.58 15.91
CA GLY A 68 14.36 6.26 14.49
C GLY A 68 12.97 5.88 13.99
N VAL A 69 11.90 6.17 14.75
CA VAL A 69 10.50 6.00 14.35
C VAL A 69 9.86 7.39 14.38
N LEU A 70 9.11 7.73 13.34
CA LEU A 70 8.40 8.99 13.27
C LEU A 70 7.21 8.98 14.21
N ASP A 71 7.05 10.05 14.98
CA ASP A 71 5.91 10.26 15.85
C ASP A 71 5.08 11.44 15.38
N LYS A 72 3.79 11.39 15.68
CA LYS A 72 2.91 12.55 15.60
C LYS A 72 2.02 12.62 16.83
N HIS A 73 2.17 13.68 17.60
CA HIS A 73 1.44 13.89 18.86
C HIS A 73 1.59 12.74 19.88
N GLY A 74 2.80 12.18 20.00
CA GLY A 74 3.09 11.07 20.90
C GLY A 74 2.52 9.72 20.45
N LYS A 75 2.01 9.63 19.21
CA LYS A 75 1.66 8.36 18.58
C LYS A 75 2.77 7.97 17.60
N PRO A 76 3.44 6.82 17.81
CA PRO A 76 4.39 6.31 16.85
C PRO A 76 3.68 5.90 15.56
N LEU A 77 4.36 6.10 14.43
CA LEU A 77 3.90 5.69 13.12
C LEU A 77 4.09 4.19 12.94
N GLU A 78 3.22 3.42 13.60
CA GLU A 78 3.11 1.98 13.47
C GLU A 78 1.98 1.62 12.49
N LEU A 79 2.23 0.68 11.58
CA LEU A 79 1.24 0.17 10.63
C LEU A 79 1.14 -1.35 10.73
N ASP A 80 -0.08 -1.86 10.83
CA ASP A 80 -0.35 -3.29 10.82
C ASP A 80 -0.51 -3.83 9.39
N LEU A 81 0.44 -4.66 8.96
CA LEU A 81 0.41 -5.39 7.69
C LEU A 81 -0.08 -6.82 7.89
N ILE A 82 -1.26 -7.13 7.36
CA ILE A 82 -1.82 -8.49 7.43
C ILE A 82 -1.40 -9.33 6.23
N ILE A 83 -0.90 -10.54 6.49
CA ILE A 83 -0.49 -11.50 5.45
C ILE A 83 -1.09 -12.88 5.70
N ARG A 84 -1.18 -13.70 4.66
CA ARG A 84 -1.57 -15.10 4.80
C ARG A 84 -0.35 -15.96 5.09
N SER A 85 -0.40 -16.73 6.17
CA SER A 85 0.66 -17.67 6.59
C SER A 85 1.11 -18.62 5.47
N ASN A 86 0.17 -19.05 4.62
CA ASN A 86 0.41 -20.03 3.57
C ASN A 86 1.00 -19.46 2.26
N ARG A 87 1.32 -18.16 2.19
CA ARG A 87 1.88 -17.53 0.99
C ARG A 87 3.29 -17.00 1.25
N VAL A 88 4.29 -17.82 0.90
CA VAL A 88 5.71 -17.49 1.09
C VAL A 88 6.08 -16.15 0.46
N TRP A 89 5.66 -15.90 -0.79
CA TRP A 89 5.91 -14.63 -1.47
C TRP A 89 5.37 -13.40 -0.72
N GLN A 90 4.26 -13.51 0.02
CA GLN A 90 3.73 -12.39 0.80
C GLN A 90 4.63 -12.06 1.98
N LYS A 91 5.24 -13.08 2.57
CA LYS A 91 6.19 -12.91 3.67
C LYS A 91 7.46 -12.25 3.17
N ASP A 92 8.00 -12.70 2.04
CA ASP A 92 9.25 -12.15 1.49
C ASP A 92 9.08 -10.68 1.09
N VAL A 93 8.00 -10.35 0.36
CA VAL A 93 7.68 -8.94 0.02
C VAL A 93 7.43 -8.11 1.28
N ALA A 94 6.74 -8.64 2.28
CA ALA A 94 6.45 -7.92 3.52
C ALA A 94 7.73 -7.55 4.28
N VAL A 95 8.72 -8.44 4.33
CA VAL A 95 10.00 -8.19 5.00
C VAL A 95 10.81 -7.11 4.26
N VAL A 96 10.87 -7.16 2.93
CA VAL A 96 11.53 -6.11 2.13
C VAL A 96 10.86 -4.76 2.35
N VAL A 97 9.52 -4.71 2.29
CA VAL A 97 8.75 -3.49 2.52
C VAL A 97 8.92 -2.96 3.94
N GLN A 98 8.95 -3.84 4.95
CA GLN A 98 9.22 -3.47 6.34
C GLN A 98 10.60 -2.83 6.47
N SER A 99 11.64 -3.40 5.85
CA SER A 99 12.99 -2.85 5.88
C SER A 99 13.05 -1.45 5.27
N GLN A 100 12.47 -1.27 4.07
CA GLN A 100 12.45 0.02 3.38
C GLN A 100 11.66 1.10 4.13
N LEU A 101 10.53 0.72 4.75
CA LEU A 101 9.72 1.65 5.53
C LEU A 101 10.42 2.04 6.85
N LYS A 102 11.21 1.13 7.43
CA LYS A 102 12.01 1.43 8.62
C LYS A 102 13.08 2.49 8.35
N GLU A 103 13.66 2.56 7.15
CA GLU A 103 14.65 3.59 6.78
C GLU A 103 14.09 5.03 6.78
N VAL A 104 12.77 5.17 6.68
CA VAL A 104 12.06 6.45 6.78
C VAL A 104 11.35 6.63 8.11
N GLY A 105 11.58 5.73 9.06
CA GLY A 105 11.00 5.76 10.41
C GLY A 105 9.54 5.35 10.48
N ILE A 106 9.08 4.48 9.59
CA ILE A 106 7.75 3.86 9.68
C ILE A 106 7.95 2.44 10.21
N ASP A 107 7.34 2.13 11.36
CA ASP A 107 7.36 0.77 11.88
C ASP A 107 6.20 -0.04 11.30
N VAL A 108 6.49 -1.23 10.76
CA VAL A 108 5.48 -2.11 10.15
C VAL A 108 5.43 -3.42 10.90
N LYS A 109 4.28 -3.74 11.47
CA LYS A 109 4.02 -4.98 12.19
C LYS A 109 3.38 -6.00 11.26
N ILE A 110 4.12 -7.06 10.95
CA ILE A 110 3.67 -8.12 10.03
C ILE A 110 2.88 -9.16 10.82
N HIS A 111 1.60 -9.31 10.51
CA HIS A 111 0.71 -10.30 11.10
C HIS A 111 0.44 -11.44 10.13
N ALA A 112 1.15 -12.55 10.29
CA ALA A 112 0.91 -13.76 9.52
C ALA A 112 -0.23 -14.58 10.15
N MET A 113 -1.32 -14.79 9.41
CA MET A 113 -2.48 -15.50 9.92
C MET A 113 -3.09 -16.47 8.90
N GLU A 114 -3.77 -17.48 9.42
CA GLU A 114 -4.51 -18.45 8.62
C GLU A 114 -5.67 -17.80 7.86
N LYS A 115 -6.12 -18.44 6.78
CA LYS A 115 -7.10 -17.88 5.83
C LYS A 115 -8.42 -17.43 6.48
N GLY A 116 -8.87 -18.12 7.53
CA GLY A 116 -10.08 -17.77 8.28
C GLY A 116 -9.93 -16.43 9.00
N ALA A 117 -8.96 -16.35 9.91
CA ALA A 117 -8.62 -15.13 10.64
C ALA A 117 -8.31 -13.95 9.70
N TYR A 118 -7.60 -14.19 8.59
CA TYR A 118 -7.34 -13.17 7.57
C TYR A 118 -8.63 -12.57 6.99
N LYS A 119 -9.62 -13.41 6.69
CA LYS A 119 -10.91 -12.94 6.17
C LYS A 119 -11.70 -12.16 7.21
N ASP A 120 -11.69 -12.62 8.45
CA ASP A 120 -12.41 -11.95 9.54
C ASP A 120 -11.82 -10.57 9.82
N ARG A 121 -10.48 -10.47 9.85
CA ARG A 121 -9.77 -9.20 10.02
C ARG A 121 -10.02 -8.24 8.86
N ILE A 122 -10.10 -8.76 7.62
CA ILE A 122 -10.55 -7.96 6.47
C ILE A 122 -11.98 -7.47 6.64
N LYS A 123 -12.90 -8.35 7.06
CA LYS A 123 -14.31 -8.02 7.23
C LYS A 123 -14.51 -6.95 8.30
N ASN A 124 -13.75 -7.05 9.39
CA ASN A 124 -13.78 -6.11 10.50
C ASN A 124 -12.98 -4.82 10.23
N ARG A 125 -12.26 -4.74 9.09
CA ARG A 125 -11.37 -3.62 8.73
C ARG A 125 -10.30 -3.33 9.78
N ASP A 126 -9.86 -4.38 10.47
CA ASP A 126 -8.87 -4.30 11.56
C ASP A 126 -7.45 -4.47 10.99
N PHE A 127 -7.06 -3.63 10.04
CA PHE A 127 -5.73 -3.64 9.41
C PHE A 127 -5.43 -2.30 8.74
N ASP A 128 -4.16 -1.93 8.67
CA ASP A 128 -3.73 -0.73 7.93
C ASP A 128 -3.28 -1.08 6.51
N LEU A 129 -2.53 -2.18 6.37
CA LEU A 129 -1.96 -2.62 5.11
C LEU A 129 -2.33 -4.08 4.81
N ARG A 130 -2.58 -4.37 3.53
CA ARG A 130 -2.78 -5.74 3.03
C ARG A 130 -2.25 -5.89 1.61
N PHE A 131 -1.88 -7.11 1.25
CA PHE A 131 -1.60 -7.42 -0.15
C PHE A 131 -2.89 -7.57 -0.96
N TRP A 132 -2.87 -6.99 -2.16
CA TRP A 132 -3.85 -7.22 -3.20
C TRP A 132 -3.16 -7.80 -4.43
N TRP A 133 -3.85 -8.62 -5.20
CA TRP A 133 -3.37 -9.08 -6.49
C TRP A 133 -4.48 -8.96 -7.52
N SER A 134 -4.11 -8.61 -8.74
CA SER A 134 -4.95 -8.66 -9.92
C SER A 134 -4.38 -9.71 -10.88
N ASP A 135 -5.26 -10.45 -11.55
CA ASP A 135 -4.88 -11.34 -12.63
C ASP A 135 -5.88 -11.17 -13.78
N ARG A 136 -5.45 -11.50 -15.00
CA ARG A 136 -6.28 -11.31 -16.21
C ARG A 136 -7.55 -12.18 -16.22
N ARG A 137 -7.54 -13.34 -15.56
CA ARG A 137 -8.67 -14.29 -15.54
C ARG A 137 -9.79 -13.81 -14.62
N THR A 138 -9.40 -13.21 -13.50
CA THR A 138 -10.31 -12.74 -12.44
C THR A 138 -10.69 -11.27 -12.64
N TYR A 139 -9.81 -10.47 -13.27
CA TYR A 139 -10.03 -9.05 -13.49
C TYR A 139 -9.51 -8.60 -14.87
N PRO A 140 -10.32 -8.63 -15.94
CA PRO A 140 -9.99 -7.92 -17.18
C PRO A 140 -9.86 -6.41 -16.91
N ALA A 141 -9.10 -5.66 -17.72
CA ALA A 141 -8.75 -4.27 -17.40
C ALA A 141 -9.96 -3.37 -17.11
N GLY A 142 -11.09 -3.54 -17.81
CA GLY A 142 -12.32 -2.80 -17.51
C GLY A 142 -12.87 -3.01 -16.10
N LEU A 143 -12.74 -4.22 -15.54
CA LEU A 143 -13.12 -4.53 -14.15
C LEU A 143 -12.08 -4.00 -13.15
N GLN A 144 -10.79 -3.97 -13.53
CA GLN A 144 -9.75 -3.35 -12.72
C GLN A 144 -9.97 -1.84 -12.59
N LEU A 145 -10.28 -1.15 -13.70
CA LEU A 145 -10.62 0.26 -13.74
C LEU A 145 -11.87 0.59 -12.92
N LYS A 146 -12.93 -0.23 -13.04
CA LYS A 146 -14.14 -0.06 -12.23
C LYS A 146 -13.84 -0.18 -10.73
N LYS A 147 -13.09 -1.20 -10.31
CA LYS A 147 -12.71 -1.39 -8.90
C LYS A 147 -11.78 -0.30 -8.38
N PHE A 148 -10.86 0.18 -9.21
CA PHE A 148 -10.02 1.34 -8.89
C PHE A 148 -10.89 2.57 -8.65
N ASN A 149 -11.83 2.86 -9.54
CA ASN A 149 -12.73 4.00 -9.41
C ASN A 149 -13.69 3.89 -8.21
N GLU A 150 -14.16 2.68 -7.89
CA GLU A 150 -14.94 2.41 -6.68
C GLU A 150 -14.14 2.64 -5.40
N ALA A 151 -12.86 2.26 -5.37
CA ALA A 151 -11.98 2.48 -4.23
C ALA A 151 -11.55 3.95 -4.06
N VAL A 152 -11.50 4.71 -5.16
CA VAL A 152 -11.09 6.12 -5.20
C VAL A 152 -12.30 7.07 -5.07
N ASN A 153 -13.54 6.55 -5.01
CA ASN A 153 -14.74 7.38 -4.87
C ASN A 153 -14.65 8.26 -3.59
N PRO A 154 -14.53 9.59 -3.72
CA PRO A 154 -14.31 10.50 -2.59
C PRO A 154 -15.47 10.46 -1.57
N ASN A 155 -16.68 10.14 -2.04
CA ASN A 155 -17.88 10.09 -1.20
C ASN A 155 -17.86 8.94 -0.19
N ALA A 156 -17.02 7.90 -0.39
CA ALA A 156 -16.89 6.80 0.56
C ALA A 156 -16.11 7.17 1.84
N TYR A 157 -15.32 8.26 1.81
CA TYR A 157 -14.55 8.75 2.95
C TYR A 157 -15.23 9.91 3.68
N VAL A 158 -16.00 10.74 2.97
CA VAL A 158 -16.66 11.94 3.54
C VAL A 158 -17.89 11.57 4.38
N GLU A 159 -18.63 10.50 4.06
CA GLU A 159 -19.82 10.10 4.83
C GLU A 159 -19.53 9.56 6.25
N ARG A 160 -18.27 9.28 6.62
CA ARG A 160 -17.93 8.74 7.95
C ARG A 160 -17.44 9.74 8.98
N LEU A 161 -17.19 11.00 8.60
CA LEU A 161 -16.62 12.00 9.52
C LEU A 161 -17.52 13.20 9.80
N THR A 162 -18.77 13.21 9.32
CA THR A 162 -19.77 14.21 9.73
C THR A 162 -20.86 13.55 10.58
N PRO A 163 -20.98 13.87 11.88
CA PRO A 163 -22.24 13.68 12.57
C PRO A 163 -23.29 14.50 11.80
N SER A 164 -24.38 13.84 11.44
CA SER A 164 -25.53 14.43 10.78
C SER A 164 -26.02 15.66 11.54
N TYR A 165 -25.76 16.85 10.99
CA TYR A 165 -26.57 18.03 11.27
C TYR A 165 -27.38 18.33 10.02
N THR A 166 -28.66 17.97 10.10
CA THR A 166 -29.72 18.38 9.20
C THR A 166 -29.85 19.90 9.20
N PHE A 167 -29.86 20.51 8.02
CA PHE A 167 -30.54 21.78 7.81
C PHE A 167 -31.45 21.64 6.60
N SER A 168 -32.75 21.67 6.87
CA SER A 168 -33.82 21.84 5.90
C SER A 168 -33.94 23.30 5.53
N PHE A 169 -34.06 23.60 4.24
CA PHE A 169 -34.89 24.68 3.72
C PHE A 169 -35.52 24.22 2.41
#